data_AF-A0A4Y7L0E3-F1
#
_entry.id   AF-A0A4Y7L0E3-F1
#
_cell.length_a   1.000
_cell.length_b   1.000
_cell.length_c   1.000
_cell.angle_alpha   90.00
_cell.angle_beta   90.00
_cell.angle_gamma   90.00
#
_symmetry.space_group_name_H-M   'P 1'
#
loop_
_entity.id
_entity.type
_entity.pdbx_description
1 polymer ?
#
loop_
_entity_poly.entity_id
_entity_poly.type
_entity_poly.pdbx_seq_one_letter_code
_entity_poly.pdbx_strand_id
1 'polypeptide(L)'
;MASTEGLMPITRAFLAQYYDKCPLTPVSEDVARLTSKLRSMSDDLIKEVPLTEAESVLAQEVESATPHKIDQNMWKNREHIEEILYVMEGSHWPKMVIIYSRGHILQLQQQSTPEEIEIGATLRELKVKLQSTLKTMEQFHTKNSDNVFNTGFLMCKKMKRNIKKILLVLLFRAELLVSKCDASVDYEDVSQSLWGSVNIFAVMTYMPQDFRGKLIRQQRERSERNKQAAIDALVNAGGSIHDRFALLWGQQMERRRQLAQLGSATGVYKTLVTYLVGVPQVLLDFVKTINDDDGPMEEQRQRYGPSLYSLTDMAISIRFYLLLSWGGQKDEFLVLKEAVHTYTSEMNRLAEFFGEVFANSPFFIKAEDAGIGENSDDYKETIIPVGKTHEVSLQVDSVNSYIGWDFSLIQSKVTMDIGFSVEYIGPSGEKIMILPYRRCGSDQGNFSTLMAGCYKLIWDNSYSTFFRKV
;
A
#
# COMPACT_ATOMS: atom_id res chain seq x y z
N MET A 1 -17.08 17.80 -6.06
CA MET A 1 -16.18 16.67 -6.38
C MET A 1 -14.80 17.07 -5.89
N ALA A 2 -14.00 16.19 -5.27
CA ALA A 2 -12.61 16.54 -5.00
C ALA A 2 -11.83 16.30 -6.29
N SER A 3 -11.52 17.38 -7.03
CA SER A 3 -10.72 17.28 -8.24
C SER A 3 -9.36 16.66 -7.87
N THR A 4 -8.93 15.71 -8.68
CA THR A 4 -7.59 15.11 -8.60
C THR A 4 -6.61 15.79 -9.56
N GLU A 5 -7.01 16.92 -10.16
CA GLU A 5 -6.15 17.80 -10.95
C GLU A 5 -4.99 18.32 -10.10
N GLY A 6 -3.79 18.37 -10.70
CA GLY A 6 -2.58 18.88 -10.05
C GLY A 6 -1.87 17.94 -9.08
N LEU A 7 -2.30 16.68 -8.90
CA LEU A 7 -1.53 15.71 -8.10
C LEU A 7 -0.31 15.22 -8.87
N MET A 8 0.87 15.27 -8.27
CA MET A 8 2.13 14.76 -8.81
C MET A 8 2.62 13.50 -8.08
N PRO A 9 3.41 12.64 -8.75
CA PRO A 9 4.00 11.46 -8.10
C PRO A 9 4.87 11.92 -6.94
N ILE A 10 4.80 11.19 -5.83
CA ILE A 10 5.68 11.47 -4.72
C ILE A 10 7.12 11.20 -5.14
N THR A 11 7.98 12.21 -5.00
CA THR A 11 9.40 12.09 -5.32
C THR A 11 10.18 11.77 -4.06
N ARG A 12 11.32 11.10 -4.25
CA ARG A 12 12.26 10.82 -3.17
C ARG A 12 12.73 12.11 -2.48
N ALA A 13 13.01 13.16 -3.24
CA ALA A 13 13.43 14.47 -2.74
C ALA A 13 12.36 15.14 -1.84
N PHE A 14 11.09 15.03 -2.22
CA PHE A 14 10.01 15.56 -1.38
C PHE A 14 9.87 14.76 -0.07
N LEU A 15 9.96 13.43 -0.14
CA LEU A 15 9.96 12.59 1.06
C LEU A 15 11.15 12.91 1.98
N ALA A 16 12.32 13.21 1.42
CA ALA A 16 13.47 13.63 2.20
C ALA A 16 13.16 14.91 3.01
N GLN A 17 12.64 15.94 2.34
CA GLN A 17 12.22 17.20 3.00
C GLN A 17 11.08 17.02 4.00
N TYR A 18 10.14 16.12 3.72
CA TYR A 18 9.06 15.80 4.65
C TYR A 18 9.63 15.11 5.90
N TYR A 19 10.49 14.11 5.73
CA TYR A 19 11.09 13.37 6.83
C TYR A 19 12.15 14.15 7.60
N ASP A 20 12.67 15.26 7.08
CA ASP A 20 13.50 16.19 7.87
C ASP A 20 12.75 16.74 9.08
N LYS A 21 11.42 16.79 9.00
CA LYS A 21 10.52 17.21 10.09
C LYS A 21 10.16 16.07 11.04
N CYS A 22 10.58 14.85 10.74
CA CYS A 22 10.28 13.64 11.51
C CYS A 22 11.59 12.95 11.96
N PRO A 23 12.43 13.58 12.77
CA PRO A 23 13.68 12.97 13.21
C PRO A 23 13.40 11.75 14.10
N LEU A 24 14.03 10.62 13.77
CA LEU A 24 14.05 9.44 14.64
C LEU A 24 15.24 9.57 15.61
N THR A 25 14.96 9.53 16.91
CA THR A 25 16.04 9.38 17.90
C THR A 25 16.74 8.04 17.67
N PRO A 26 18.09 8.01 17.54
CA PRO A 26 18.84 6.78 17.38
C PRO A 26 18.50 5.74 18.45
N VAL A 27 18.64 4.46 18.11
CA VAL A 27 18.53 3.37 19.09
C VAL A 27 19.66 3.46 20.12
N SER A 28 19.41 2.98 21.34
CA SER A 28 20.43 2.94 22.39
C SER A 28 21.70 2.21 21.92
N GLU A 29 22.87 2.71 22.31
CA GLU A 29 24.16 2.01 22.10
C GLU A 29 24.17 0.62 22.74
N ASP A 30 23.33 0.41 23.75
CA ASP A 30 23.12 -0.89 24.38
C ASP A 30 22.59 -1.95 23.41
N VAL A 31 21.86 -1.56 22.35
CA VAL A 31 21.41 -2.50 21.32
C VAL A 31 22.60 -3.18 20.67
N ALA A 32 23.57 -2.39 20.19
CA ALA A 32 24.77 -2.93 19.54
C ALA A 32 25.66 -3.69 20.52
N ARG A 33 25.86 -3.14 21.73
CA ARG A 33 26.67 -3.76 22.80
C ARG A 33 26.11 -5.12 23.22
N LEU A 34 24.82 -5.19 23.54
CA LEU A 34 24.16 -6.41 24.00
C LEU A 34 24.01 -7.44 22.89
N THR A 35 23.74 -7.01 21.65
CA THR A 35 23.74 -7.91 20.48
C THR A 35 25.09 -8.58 20.31
N SER A 36 26.18 -7.81 20.33
CA SER A 36 27.54 -8.35 20.22
C SER A 36 27.88 -9.28 21.38
N LYS A 37 27.43 -8.94 22.59
CA LYS A 37 27.66 -9.77 23.78
C LYS A 37 26.91 -11.10 23.70
N LEU A 38 25.64 -11.09 23.27
CA LEU A 38 24.84 -12.31 23.06
C LEU A 38 25.47 -13.20 21.99
N ARG A 39 25.90 -12.63 20.84
CA ARG A 39 26.60 -13.39 19.79
C ARG A 39 27.88 -14.05 20.30
N SER A 40 28.72 -13.30 21.02
CA SER A 40 29.93 -13.85 21.62
C SER A 40 29.62 -15.00 22.59
N MET A 41 28.57 -14.89 23.38
CA MET A 41 28.17 -15.96 24.31
C MET A 41 27.63 -17.18 23.56
N SER A 42 26.85 -16.97 22.50
CA SER A 42 26.41 -18.04 21.60
C SER A 42 27.59 -18.76 20.94
N ASP A 43 28.59 -18.03 20.45
CA ASP A 43 29.79 -18.60 19.83
C ASP A 43 30.58 -19.50 20.79
N ASP A 44 30.62 -19.12 22.07
CA ASP A 44 31.27 -19.93 23.11
C ASP A 44 30.47 -21.22 23.38
N LEU A 45 29.14 -21.14 23.45
CA LEU A 45 28.28 -22.32 23.62
C LEU A 45 28.37 -23.31 22.44
N ILE A 46 28.47 -22.81 21.21
CA ILE A 46 28.59 -23.64 19.99
C ILE A 46 29.89 -24.46 19.98
N LYS A 47 30.97 -23.96 20.61
CA LYS A 47 32.24 -24.70 20.71
C LYS A 47 32.12 -25.91 21.63
N GLU A 48 31.20 -25.87 22.60
CA GLU A 48 31.02 -26.92 23.58
C GLU A 48 30.08 -28.03 23.09
N VAL A 49 29.03 -27.65 22.34
CA VAL A 49 27.98 -28.57 21.90
C VAL A 49 27.71 -28.43 20.40
N PRO A 50 27.73 -29.52 19.62
CA PRO A 50 27.37 -29.47 18.20
C PRO A 50 25.93 -29.02 18.00
N LEU A 51 25.71 -28.12 17.04
CA LEU A 51 24.38 -27.64 16.68
C LEU A 51 23.51 -28.76 16.09
N THR A 52 22.24 -28.75 16.47
CA THR A 52 21.17 -29.48 15.79
C THR A 52 20.86 -28.84 14.42
N GLU A 53 20.12 -29.54 13.58
CA GLU A 53 19.69 -29.02 12.26
C GLU A 53 18.90 -27.70 12.39
N ALA A 54 17.99 -27.62 13.36
CA ALA A 54 17.20 -26.41 13.61
C ALA A 54 18.07 -25.23 14.10
N GLU A 55 19.03 -25.50 14.99
CA GLU A 55 19.97 -24.48 15.47
C GLU A 55 20.93 -24.03 14.37
N SER A 56 21.33 -24.92 13.47
CA SER A 56 22.16 -24.58 12.31
C SER A 56 21.45 -23.65 11.34
N VAL A 57 20.14 -23.80 11.13
CA VAL A 57 19.34 -22.88 10.31
C VAL A 57 19.28 -21.50 10.96
N LEU A 58 19.07 -21.44 12.28
CA LEU A 58 19.06 -20.17 13.01
C LEU A 58 20.44 -19.51 13.05
N ALA A 59 21.53 -20.28 13.15
CA ALA A 59 22.89 -19.76 13.06
C ALA A 59 23.17 -19.10 11.70
N GLN A 60 22.70 -19.71 10.59
CA GLN A 60 22.79 -19.08 9.26
C GLN A 60 21.96 -17.80 9.17
N GLU A 61 20.81 -17.76 9.84
CA GLU A 61 19.96 -16.56 9.90
C GLU A 61 20.61 -15.42 10.69
N VAL A 62 21.35 -15.71 11.76
CA VAL A 62 22.13 -14.71 12.53
C VAL A 62 23.19 -14.02 11.66
N GLU A 63 23.82 -14.77 10.75
CA GLU A 63 24.84 -14.28 9.82
C GLU A 63 24.24 -13.63 8.55
N SER A 64 22.94 -13.82 8.32
CA SER A 64 22.26 -13.30 7.13
C SER A 64 21.93 -11.82 7.29
N ALA A 65 21.94 -11.09 6.17
CA ALA A 65 21.51 -9.71 6.15
C ALA A 65 20.02 -9.59 6.53
N THR A 66 19.71 -8.65 7.41
CA THR A 66 18.32 -8.39 7.81
C THR A 66 17.49 -7.90 6.63
N PRO A 67 16.17 -8.15 6.63
CA PRO A 67 15.31 -7.67 5.56
C PRO A 67 15.37 -6.15 5.40
N HIS A 68 15.75 -5.70 4.21
CA HIS A 68 15.85 -4.27 3.86
C HIS A 68 14.49 -3.56 3.92
N LYS A 69 13.42 -4.24 3.48
CA LYS A 69 12.07 -3.65 3.47
C LYS A 69 11.53 -3.53 4.89
N ILE A 70 11.15 -2.30 5.29
CA ILE A 70 10.66 -2.01 6.66
C ILE A 70 9.51 -2.94 7.06
N ASP A 71 8.58 -3.21 6.15
CA ASP A 71 7.43 -4.06 6.46
C ASP A 71 7.82 -5.52 6.64
N GLN A 72 8.68 -6.05 5.76
CA GLN A 72 9.24 -7.38 5.92
C GLN A 72 9.97 -7.51 7.27
N ASN A 73 10.72 -6.47 7.63
CA ASN A 73 11.47 -6.42 8.86
C ASN A 73 10.56 -6.34 10.11
N MET A 74 9.48 -5.56 10.06
CA MET A 74 8.45 -5.55 11.11
C MET A 74 7.79 -6.93 11.27
N TRP A 75 7.48 -7.62 10.16
CA TRP A 75 7.01 -9.01 10.21
C TRP A 75 8.06 -9.94 10.84
N LYS A 76 9.33 -9.75 10.51
CA LYS A 76 10.44 -10.56 11.03
C LYS A 76 10.65 -10.40 12.53
N ASN A 77 10.60 -9.18 13.03
CA ASN A 77 10.62 -8.91 14.47
C ASN A 77 9.45 -9.60 15.20
N ARG A 78 8.24 -9.58 14.61
CA ARG A 78 7.08 -10.27 15.20
C ARG A 78 7.28 -11.78 15.23
N GLU A 79 7.82 -12.36 14.16
CA GLU A 79 8.17 -13.77 14.09
C GLU A 79 9.14 -14.14 15.22
N HIS A 80 10.22 -13.39 15.40
CA HIS A 80 11.18 -13.66 16.47
C HIS A 80 10.58 -13.53 17.87
N ILE A 81 9.71 -12.54 18.13
CA ILE A 81 9.04 -12.45 19.43
C ILE A 81 8.17 -13.68 19.69
N GLU A 82 7.40 -14.15 18.70
CA GLU A 82 6.56 -15.33 18.86
C GLU A 82 7.39 -16.61 19.05
N GLU A 83 8.49 -16.75 18.32
CA GLU A 83 9.45 -17.85 18.49
C GLU A 83 10.12 -17.83 19.87
N ILE A 84 10.54 -16.66 20.36
CA ILE A 84 11.09 -16.51 21.71
C ILE A 84 10.03 -16.91 22.74
N LEU A 85 8.79 -16.42 22.61
CA LEU A 85 7.69 -16.77 23.50
C LEU A 85 7.38 -18.27 23.49
N TYR A 86 7.44 -18.90 22.32
CA TYR A 86 7.26 -20.33 22.14
C TYR A 86 8.36 -21.12 22.87
N VAL A 87 9.62 -20.75 22.70
CA VAL A 87 10.76 -21.35 23.40
C VAL A 87 10.65 -21.18 24.92
N MET A 88 10.16 -20.02 25.40
CA MET A 88 9.95 -19.76 26.83
C MET A 88 8.79 -20.56 27.45
N GLU A 89 7.93 -21.23 26.67
CA GLU A 89 6.86 -22.07 27.22
C GLU A 89 7.41 -23.36 27.83
N GLY A 90 7.09 -23.61 29.11
CA GLY A 90 7.59 -24.76 29.88
C GLY A 90 7.41 -26.13 29.22
N SER A 91 6.41 -26.30 28.36
CA SER A 91 6.16 -27.52 27.59
C SER A 91 7.17 -27.77 26.46
N HIS A 92 7.86 -26.72 26.01
CA HIS A 92 8.78 -26.72 24.87
C HIS A 92 10.25 -26.58 25.31
N TRP A 93 10.51 -26.50 26.61
CA TRP A 93 11.87 -26.59 27.12
C TRP A 93 12.47 -27.90 26.62
N PRO A 94 13.72 -27.90 26.12
CA PRO A 94 14.33 -29.12 25.63
C PRO A 94 14.19 -30.19 26.70
N LYS A 95 13.67 -31.38 26.35
CA LYS A 95 13.64 -32.53 27.29
C LYS A 95 15.04 -32.86 27.80
N MET A 96 16.06 -32.42 27.07
CA MET A 96 17.47 -32.43 27.46
C MET A 96 17.82 -31.45 28.59
N VAL A 97 17.07 -30.40 28.91
CA VAL A 97 17.26 -29.59 30.14
C VAL A 97 16.92 -30.42 31.38
N ILE A 98 15.92 -31.31 31.27
CA ILE A 98 15.65 -32.34 32.29
C ILE A 98 16.83 -33.34 32.39
N ILE A 99 17.65 -33.44 31.34
CA ILE A 99 18.79 -34.37 31.27
C ILE A 99 20.14 -33.68 31.54
N TYR A 100 20.33 -32.38 31.28
CA TYR A 100 21.56 -31.63 31.57
C TYR A 100 21.61 -31.12 33.01
N SER A 101 20.48 -31.15 33.74
CA SER A 101 20.53 -31.23 35.21
C SER A 101 21.09 -32.58 35.71
N ARG A 102 21.32 -33.61 34.87
CA ARG A 102 21.96 -34.88 35.28
C ARG A 102 23.48 -34.73 35.23
N GLY A 103 24.12 -34.38 36.35
CA GLY A 103 24.38 -35.37 37.39
C GLY A 103 23.36 -35.51 38.53
N HIS A 104 22.39 -34.61 38.68
CA HIS A 104 21.34 -34.72 39.69
C HIS A 104 19.97 -34.96 39.05
N ILE A 105 19.53 -36.21 39.16
CA ILE A 105 18.12 -36.56 38.94
C ILE A 105 17.29 -35.81 39.99
N LEU A 106 16.72 -34.66 39.64
CA LEU A 106 15.60 -34.13 40.39
C LEU A 106 14.35 -34.90 39.95
N GLN A 107 14.03 -35.94 40.72
CA GLN A 107 12.65 -36.34 40.88
C GLN A 107 11.83 -35.07 41.17
N LEU A 108 10.72 -34.91 40.45
CA LEU A 108 9.75 -33.82 40.51
C LEU A 108 9.04 -33.68 41.89
N GLN A 109 9.76 -33.79 43.01
CA GLN A 109 9.18 -33.60 44.35
C GLN A 109 10.05 -32.91 45.42
N GLN A 110 11.30 -32.47 45.21
CA GLN A 110 12.06 -31.82 46.30
C GLN A 110 12.79 -30.54 45.87
N GLN A 111 12.20 -29.40 46.29
CA GLN A 111 12.74 -28.04 46.46
C GLN A 111 13.65 -27.51 45.35
N SER A 112 13.06 -26.72 44.43
CA SER A 112 13.81 -25.86 43.52
C SER A 112 14.81 -24.99 44.29
N THR A 113 16.02 -24.84 43.74
CA THR A 113 17.03 -23.96 44.35
C THR A 113 16.53 -22.50 44.31
N PRO A 114 16.96 -21.61 45.24
CA PRO A 114 16.61 -20.19 45.19
C PRO A 114 16.94 -19.52 43.84
N GLU A 115 18.01 -19.97 43.17
CA GLU A 115 18.44 -19.47 41.87
C GLU A 115 17.49 -19.88 40.74
N GLU A 116 17.03 -21.13 40.71
CA GLU A 116 16.03 -21.60 39.74
C GLU A 116 14.70 -20.86 39.90
N ILE A 117 14.32 -20.54 41.13
CA ILE A 117 13.11 -19.75 41.43
C ILE A 117 13.26 -18.32 40.88
N GLU A 118 14.44 -17.71 41.03
CA GLU A 118 14.76 -16.36 40.55
C GLU A 118 14.81 -16.29 39.01
N ILE A 119 15.44 -17.28 38.36
CA ILE A 119 15.46 -17.42 36.89
C ILE A 119 14.03 -17.61 36.37
N GLY A 120 13.25 -18.50 36.98
CA GLY A 120 11.85 -18.72 36.61
C GLY A 120 10.97 -17.47 36.80
N ALA A 121 11.20 -16.69 37.86
CA ALA A 121 10.50 -15.41 38.08
C ALA A 121 10.87 -14.38 36.99
N THR A 122 12.14 -14.29 36.64
CA THR A 122 12.62 -13.38 35.59
C THR A 122 12.12 -13.80 34.21
N LEU A 123 12.14 -15.09 33.86
CA LEU A 123 11.56 -15.59 32.60
C LEU A 123 10.08 -15.23 32.47
N ARG A 124 9.31 -15.31 33.57
CA ARG A 124 7.91 -14.86 33.60
C ARG A 124 7.79 -13.35 33.36
N GLU A 125 8.64 -12.55 34.01
CA GLU A 125 8.70 -11.09 33.80
C GLU A 125 8.99 -10.74 32.33
N LEU A 126 10.00 -11.38 31.75
CA LEU A 126 10.41 -11.19 30.35
C LEU A 126 9.30 -11.62 29.39
N LYS A 127 8.63 -12.75 29.66
CA LYS A 127 7.48 -13.22 28.89
C LYS A 127 6.37 -12.17 28.83
N VAL A 128 6.04 -11.53 29.96
CA VAL A 128 5.02 -10.47 30.01
C VAL A 128 5.42 -9.27 29.13
N LYS A 129 6.68 -8.86 29.17
CA LYS A 129 7.19 -7.74 28.33
C LYS A 129 7.16 -8.06 26.84
N LEU A 130 7.56 -9.27 26.46
CA LEU A 130 7.50 -9.73 25.07
C LEU A 130 6.05 -9.84 24.57
N GLN A 131 5.12 -10.35 25.39
CA GLN A 131 3.69 -10.35 25.06
C GLN A 131 3.11 -8.95 24.89
N SER A 132 3.50 -8.01 25.75
CA SER A 132 3.11 -6.60 25.61
C SER A 132 3.61 -6.01 24.29
N THR A 133 4.88 -6.26 23.95
CA THR A 133 5.51 -5.77 22.72
C THR A 133 4.91 -6.42 21.48
N LEU A 134 4.63 -7.73 21.52
CA LEU A 134 3.91 -8.45 20.47
C LEU A 134 2.56 -7.80 20.19
N LYS A 135 1.80 -7.46 21.24
CA LYS A 135 0.52 -6.78 21.10
C LYS A 135 0.66 -5.40 20.46
N THR A 136 1.68 -4.62 20.81
CA THR A 136 1.99 -3.34 20.15
C THR A 136 2.24 -3.55 18.65
N MET A 137 3.02 -4.57 18.28
CA MET A 137 3.31 -4.89 16.88
C MET A 137 2.07 -5.38 16.12
N GLU A 138 1.19 -6.14 16.75
CA GLU A 138 -0.08 -6.56 16.18
C GLU A 138 -1.02 -5.38 15.95
N GLN A 139 -1.09 -4.45 16.89
CA GLN A 139 -1.84 -3.20 16.75
C GLN A 139 -1.26 -2.34 15.62
N PHE A 140 0.07 -2.23 15.56
CA PHE A 140 0.77 -1.54 14.48
C PHE A 140 0.41 -2.15 13.12
N HIS A 141 0.51 -3.48 12.97
CA HIS A 141 0.14 -4.16 11.73
C HIS A 141 -1.35 -4.04 11.42
N THR A 142 -2.23 -4.11 12.41
CA THR A 142 -3.69 -3.94 12.19
C THR A 142 -3.99 -2.51 11.71
N LYS A 143 -3.41 -1.49 12.35
CA LYS A 143 -3.60 -0.08 12.01
C LYS A 143 -2.97 0.29 10.66
N ASN A 144 -1.79 -0.25 10.35
CA ASN A 144 -1.02 0.09 9.15
C ASN A 144 -1.25 -0.87 7.98
N SER A 145 -1.80 -2.07 8.18
CA SER A 145 -2.28 -2.92 7.09
C SER A 145 -3.39 -2.23 6.30
N ASP A 146 -4.14 -1.32 6.93
CA ASP A 146 -5.15 -0.48 6.28
C ASP A 146 -4.60 0.88 5.79
N ASN A 147 -3.31 1.20 5.96
CA ASN A 147 -2.80 2.52 5.56
C ASN A 147 -1.51 2.45 4.71
N VAL A 148 -0.52 1.64 5.08
CA VAL A 148 0.84 1.74 4.52
C VAL A 148 1.35 0.42 3.93
N PHE A 149 0.98 -0.72 4.48
CA PHE A 149 1.56 -1.99 4.04
C PHE A 149 0.73 -2.72 2.99
N ASN A 150 -0.60 -2.64 3.07
CA ASN A 150 -1.41 -2.67 1.86
C ASN A 150 -1.41 -1.26 1.28
N THR A 151 -0.36 -0.88 0.57
CA THR A 151 -0.41 0.28 -0.32
C THR A 151 -1.49 0.14 -1.41
N GLY A 152 -1.96 -1.09 -1.66
CA GLY A 152 -3.23 -1.35 -2.34
C GLY A 152 -4.46 -0.78 -1.64
N PHE A 153 -4.39 -0.54 -0.33
CA PHE A 153 -5.45 0.03 0.50
C PHE A 153 -5.42 1.55 0.58
N LEU A 154 -4.26 2.23 0.51
CA LEU A 154 -4.28 3.70 0.40
C LEU A 154 -4.80 4.13 -0.99
N MET A 155 -4.41 3.36 -2.02
CA MET A 155 -5.16 3.20 -3.26
C MET A 155 -6.62 2.92 -2.92
N CYS A 156 -6.97 1.81 -2.25
CA CYS A 156 -8.35 1.42 -1.94
C CYS A 156 -9.15 2.37 -1.04
N LYS A 157 -8.65 3.30 -0.23
CA LYS A 157 -9.50 4.17 0.64
C LYS A 157 -9.98 5.38 -0.16
N LYS A 158 -9.09 5.93 -1.01
CA LYS A 158 -9.38 7.00 -1.97
C LYS A 158 -10.03 6.44 -3.25
N MET A 159 -9.55 5.30 -3.76
CA MET A 159 -10.23 4.47 -4.75
C MET A 159 -11.54 3.84 -4.22
N LYS A 160 -11.76 3.46 -2.95
CA LYS A 160 -13.05 2.85 -2.51
C LYS A 160 -14.25 3.74 -2.79
N ARG A 161 -14.01 5.05 -2.83
CA ARG A 161 -15.03 6.04 -3.21
C ARG A 161 -15.32 6.01 -4.72
N ASN A 162 -14.34 5.68 -5.56
CA ASN A 162 -14.44 5.66 -7.03
C ASN A 162 -14.52 4.24 -7.64
N ILE A 163 -13.65 3.26 -7.30
CA ILE A 163 -13.73 1.81 -7.59
C ILE A 163 -15.10 1.20 -7.32
N LYS A 164 -15.82 1.65 -6.28
CA LYS A 164 -17.17 1.15 -5.96
C LYS A 164 -18.14 1.23 -7.15
N LYS A 165 -17.91 2.17 -8.07
CA LYS A 165 -18.71 2.36 -9.27
C LYS A 165 -18.23 1.53 -10.46
N ILE A 166 -16.99 1.02 -10.49
CA ILE A 166 -16.34 0.55 -11.74
C ILE A 166 -15.78 -0.88 -11.71
N LEU A 167 -15.31 -1.41 -10.57
CA LEU A 167 -14.86 -2.81 -10.50
C LEU A 167 -15.97 -3.81 -10.87
N LEU A 168 -17.22 -3.36 -10.78
CA LEU A 168 -18.40 -4.14 -11.09
C LEU A 168 -18.64 -4.39 -12.58
N VAL A 169 -18.04 -3.58 -13.47
CA VAL A 169 -18.23 -3.72 -14.92
C VAL A 169 -17.24 -4.74 -15.50
N LEU A 170 -16.03 -4.80 -14.95
CA LEU A 170 -14.93 -5.62 -15.50
C LEU A 170 -14.96 -7.07 -15.00
N LEU A 171 -15.30 -7.31 -13.73
CA LEU A 171 -15.36 -8.68 -13.18
C LEU A 171 -16.56 -9.48 -13.70
N PHE A 172 -17.67 -8.82 -14.06
CA PHE A 172 -18.86 -9.50 -14.57
C PHE A 172 -18.68 -10.04 -16.00
N ARG A 173 -17.69 -9.56 -16.76
CA ARG A 173 -17.43 -10.02 -18.13
C ARG A 173 -16.44 -11.19 -18.20
N ALA A 174 -15.55 -11.35 -17.22
CA ALA A 174 -14.59 -12.45 -17.20
C ALA A 174 -15.22 -13.79 -16.81
N GLU A 175 -16.11 -13.84 -15.81
CA GLU A 175 -16.74 -15.10 -15.37
C GLU A 175 -17.87 -15.58 -16.31
N LEU A 176 -18.55 -14.67 -17.00
CA LEU A 176 -19.64 -15.02 -17.94
C LEU A 176 -19.12 -15.53 -19.30
N LEU A 177 -17.87 -15.21 -19.66
CA LEU A 177 -17.18 -15.74 -20.84
C LEU A 177 -16.54 -17.11 -20.57
N VAL A 178 -16.04 -17.36 -19.35
CA VAL A 178 -15.45 -18.66 -18.97
C VAL A 178 -16.52 -19.74 -18.78
N SER A 179 -17.73 -19.39 -18.37
CA SER A 179 -18.84 -20.35 -18.22
C SER A 179 -19.52 -20.77 -19.54
N LYS A 180 -19.17 -20.17 -20.69
CA LYS A 180 -19.83 -20.42 -21.98
C LYS A 180 -18.94 -21.02 -23.07
N CYS A 181 -17.65 -21.23 -22.80
CA CYS A 181 -16.73 -21.81 -23.78
C CYS A 181 -16.38 -23.24 -23.38
N ASP A 182 -17.22 -24.19 -23.77
CA ASP A 182 -16.77 -25.55 -24.05
C ASP A 182 -16.22 -25.57 -25.48
N ALA A 183 -14.97 -26.05 -25.61
CA ALA A 183 -14.27 -26.42 -26.84
C ALA A 183 -14.01 -25.34 -27.93
N SER A 184 -12.71 -25.09 -28.15
CA SER A 184 -12.08 -24.66 -29.42
C SER A 184 -12.76 -23.54 -30.22
N VAL A 185 -12.49 -22.27 -29.88
CA VAL A 185 -12.71 -21.15 -30.80
C VAL A 185 -11.55 -20.17 -30.71
N ASP A 186 -11.07 -19.75 -31.87
CA ASP A 186 -9.92 -18.86 -32.07
C ASP A 186 -10.21 -17.43 -31.58
N TYR A 187 -9.25 -16.84 -30.88
CA TYR A 187 -9.45 -15.67 -30.00
C TYR A 187 -9.67 -14.35 -30.76
N GLU A 188 -9.31 -14.29 -32.03
CA GLU A 188 -9.33 -13.07 -32.84
C GLU A 188 -10.70 -12.75 -33.44
N ASP A 189 -11.49 -13.76 -33.79
CA ASP A 189 -12.76 -13.61 -34.52
C ASP A 189 -13.93 -13.20 -33.60
N VAL A 190 -13.92 -13.69 -32.36
CA VAL A 190 -14.86 -13.29 -31.29
C VAL A 190 -14.63 -11.82 -30.89
N SER A 191 -13.41 -11.32 -31.06
CA SER A 191 -13.02 -9.95 -30.74
C SER A 191 -13.51 -8.91 -31.76
N GLN A 192 -13.91 -9.28 -32.98
CA GLN A 192 -14.45 -8.31 -33.94
C GLN A 192 -15.99 -8.29 -33.92
N SER A 193 -16.63 -9.44 -33.71
CA SER A 193 -18.09 -9.56 -33.67
C SER A 193 -18.73 -8.89 -32.43
N LEU A 194 -18.07 -8.95 -31.27
CA LEU A 194 -18.61 -8.41 -30.01
C LEU A 194 -18.54 -6.88 -29.89
N TRP A 195 -17.81 -6.19 -30.76
CA TRP A 195 -17.57 -4.74 -30.65
C TRP A 195 -18.57 -3.88 -31.44
N GLY A 196 -19.35 -4.47 -32.34
CA GLY A 196 -20.43 -3.78 -33.04
C GLY A 196 -21.71 -3.57 -32.23
N SER A 197 -21.88 -4.28 -31.10
CA SER A 197 -23.23 -4.55 -30.55
C SER A 197 -23.42 -4.12 -29.09
N VAL A 198 -22.47 -3.44 -28.45
CA VAL A 198 -22.61 -3.04 -27.03
C VAL A 198 -22.89 -1.54 -26.91
N ASN A 199 -24.17 -1.19 -26.80
CA ASN A 199 -24.60 0.13 -26.37
C ASN A 199 -24.38 0.27 -24.85
N ILE A 200 -23.18 0.70 -24.47
CA ILE A 200 -22.72 0.96 -23.08
C ILE A 200 -23.72 1.84 -22.30
N PHE A 201 -24.50 2.67 -23.00
CA PHE A 201 -25.48 3.57 -22.41
C PHE A 201 -26.68 2.83 -21.76
N ALA A 202 -27.12 1.72 -22.35
CA ALA A 202 -28.31 0.99 -21.90
C ALA A 202 -28.08 0.15 -20.63
N VAL A 203 -26.86 -0.36 -20.42
CA VAL A 203 -26.52 -1.17 -19.23
C VAL A 203 -26.35 -0.31 -17.98
N MET A 204 -25.96 0.95 -18.15
CA MET A 204 -25.77 1.91 -17.06
C MET A 204 -27.10 2.40 -16.46
N THR A 205 -28.21 2.30 -17.20
CA THR A 205 -29.53 2.76 -16.77
C THR A 205 -30.26 1.76 -15.86
N TYR A 206 -29.93 0.46 -15.90
CA TYR A 206 -30.77 -0.60 -15.31
C TYR A 206 -30.22 -1.30 -14.06
N MET A 207 -29.04 -0.95 -13.53
CA MET A 207 -28.49 -1.63 -12.34
C MET A 207 -28.45 -0.70 -11.09
N PRO A 208 -29.20 -1.03 -10.02
CA PRO A 208 -29.24 -0.22 -8.81
C PRO A 208 -27.89 -0.17 -8.06
N GLN A 209 -27.52 1.00 -7.53
CA GLN A 209 -26.19 1.26 -6.93
C GLN A 209 -25.86 0.38 -5.70
N ASP A 210 -26.85 -0.08 -4.94
CA ASP A 210 -26.63 -0.82 -3.67
C ASP A 210 -26.18 -2.28 -3.84
N PHE A 211 -26.49 -2.90 -4.97
CA PHE A 211 -26.08 -4.29 -5.23
C PHE A 211 -24.57 -4.40 -5.50
N ARG A 212 -24.02 -3.32 -6.08
CA ARG A 212 -22.67 -3.23 -6.60
C ARG A 212 -21.62 -3.18 -5.48
N GLY A 213 -21.90 -2.38 -4.45
CA GLY A 213 -21.06 -2.29 -3.26
C GLY A 213 -21.07 -3.56 -2.41
N LYS A 214 -22.18 -4.33 -2.43
CA LYS A 214 -22.28 -5.61 -1.72
C LYS A 214 -21.40 -6.69 -2.35
N LEU A 215 -21.32 -6.76 -3.68
CA LEU A 215 -20.58 -7.81 -4.37
C LEU A 215 -19.05 -7.64 -4.30
N ILE A 216 -18.54 -6.41 -4.44
CA ILE A 216 -17.10 -6.11 -4.23
C ILE A 216 -16.70 -6.40 -2.78
N ARG A 217 -17.57 -6.03 -1.83
CA ARG A 217 -17.37 -6.34 -0.42
C ARG A 217 -17.36 -7.85 -0.20
N GLN A 218 -18.28 -8.60 -0.81
CA GLN A 218 -18.33 -10.06 -0.73
C GLN A 218 -17.09 -10.72 -1.35
N GLN A 219 -16.59 -10.24 -2.49
CA GLN A 219 -15.39 -10.80 -3.12
C GLN A 219 -14.13 -10.51 -2.30
N ARG A 220 -14.01 -9.30 -1.74
CA ARG A 220 -12.95 -8.97 -0.77
C ARG A 220 -13.05 -9.87 0.45
N GLU A 221 -14.24 -9.97 1.05
CA GLU A 221 -14.48 -10.82 2.21
C GLU A 221 -14.23 -12.29 1.90
N ARG A 222 -14.48 -12.75 0.67
CA ARG A 222 -14.17 -14.12 0.23
C ARG A 222 -12.67 -14.32 0.06
N SER A 223 -11.96 -13.39 -0.59
CA SER A 223 -10.50 -13.45 -0.75
C SER A 223 -9.78 -13.42 0.61
N GLU A 224 -10.20 -12.54 1.51
CA GLU A 224 -9.64 -12.48 2.87
C GLU A 224 -10.01 -13.72 3.70
N ARG A 225 -11.24 -14.25 3.56
CA ARG A 225 -11.61 -15.55 4.16
C ARG A 225 -10.78 -16.70 3.62
N ASN A 226 -10.50 -16.75 2.32
CA ASN A 226 -9.67 -17.81 1.73
C ASN A 226 -8.22 -17.74 2.23
N LYS A 227 -7.65 -16.52 2.33
CA LYS A 227 -6.31 -16.30 2.89
C LYS A 227 -6.24 -16.69 4.36
N GLN A 228 -7.26 -16.34 5.14
CA GLN A 228 -7.37 -16.75 6.54
C GLN A 228 -7.53 -18.27 6.66
N ALA A 229 -8.36 -18.89 5.82
CA ALA A 229 -8.54 -20.34 5.82
C ALA A 229 -7.23 -21.09 5.47
N ALA A 230 -6.38 -20.54 4.60
CA ALA A 230 -5.06 -21.10 4.31
C ALA A 230 -4.13 -21.04 5.54
N ILE A 231 -4.18 -19.94 6.30
CA ILE A 231 -3.45 -19.81 7.56
C ILE A 231 -3.98 -20.80 8.59
N ASP A 232 -5.30 -20.86 8.76
CA ASP A 232 -5.95 -21.77 9.72
C ASP A 232 -5.66 -23.23 9.36
N ALA A 233 -5.68 -23.60 8.08
CA ALA A 233 -5.33 -24.93 7.61
C ALA A 233 -3.87 -25.27 7.91
N LEU A 234 -2.94 -24.34 7.69
CA LEU A 234 -1.52 -24.52 8.01
C LEU A 234 -1.32 -24.72 9.52
N VAL A 235 -1.93 -23.88 10.35
CA VAL A 235 -1.85 -23.99 11.81
C VAL A 235 -2.47 -25.31 12.30
N ASN A 236 -3.63 -25.70 11.77
CA ASN A 236 -4.29 -26.97 12.12
C ASN A 236 -3.51 -28.20 11.66
N ALA A 237 -2.73 -28.09 10.59
CA ALA A 237 -1.82 -29.14 10.14
C ALA A 237 -0.52 -29.22 10.97
N GLY A 238 -0.34 -28.35 11.97
CA GLY A 238 0.87 -28.30 12.79
C GLY A 238 2.04 -27.56 12.13
N GLY A 239 1.77 -26.66 11.19
CA GLY A 239 2.79 -25.81 10.59
C GLY A 239 3.52 -24.96 11.62
N SER A 240 4.81 -24.69 11.38
CA SER A 240 5.63 -23.90 12.28
C SER A 240 5.23 -22.42 12.29
N ILE A 241 5.68 -21.68 13.29
CA ILE A 241 5.53 -20.22 13.33
C ILE A 241 6.19 -19.62 12.09
N HIS A 242 7.40 -20.06 11.74
CA HIS A 242 8.09 -19.69 10.51
C HIS A 242 7.23 -19.89 9.25
N ASP A 243 6.62 -21.07 9.05
CA ASP A 243 5.78 -21.36 7.88
C ASP A 243 4.60 -20.38 7.79
N ARG A 244 4.01 -20.03 8.93
CA ARG A 244 2.89 -19.09 9.01
C ARG A 244 3.32 -17.69 8.58
N PHE A 245 4.49 -17.22 9.01
CA PHE A 245 5.04 -15.92 8.62
C PHE A 245 5.47 -15.89 7.15
N ALA A 246 6.05 -16.99 6.64
CA ALA A 246 6.37 -17.15 5.22
C ALA A 246 5.10 -17.06 4.33
N LEU A 247 4.02 -17.72 4.74
CA LEU A 247 2.73 -17.64 4.05
C LEU A 247 2.15 -16.23 4.07
N LEU A 248 2.15 -15.55 5.23
CA LEU A 248 1.67 -14.17 5.36
C LEU A 248 2.45 -13.20 4.47
N TRP A 249 3.77 -13.37 4.42
CA TRP A 249 4.63 -12.58 3.53
C TRP A 249 4.35 -12.86 2.06
N GLY A 250 4.20 -14.14 1.69
CA GLY A 250 3.82 -14.56 0.34
C GLY A 250 2.49 -13.93 -0.12
N GLN A 251 1.47 -13.97 0.75
CA GLN A 251 0.19 -13.32 0.49
C GLN A 251 0.33 -11.80 0.31
N GLN A 252 1.23 -11.16 1.05
CA GLN A 252 1.49 -9.73 0.94
C GLN A 252 2.20 -9.36 -0.36
N MET A 253 3.20 -10.14 -0.76
CA MET A 253 3.92 -9.96 -2.02
C MET A 253 3.00 -10.18 -3.22
N GLU A 254 2.09 -11.16 -3.14
CA GLU A 254 1.12 -11.40 -4.21
C GLU A 254 0.17 -10.20 -4.41
N ARG A 255 -0.30 -9.60 -3.31
CA ARG A 255 -1.09 -8.34 -3.38
C ARG A 255 -0.30 -7.23 -4.08
N ARG A 256 0.99 -7.10 -3.78
CA ARG A 256 1.86 -6.09 -4.39
C ARG A 256 2.13 -6.34 -5.87
N ARG A 257 2.31 -7.60 -6.28
CA ARG A 257 2.47 -7.98 -7.70
C ARG A 257 1.23 -7.65 -8.50
N GLN A 258 0.05 -8.00 -8.00
CA GLN A 258 -1.23 -7.68 -8.65
C GLN A 258 -1.42 -6.16 -8.80
N LEU A 259 -1.02 -5.37 -7.80
CA LEU A 259 -1.07 -3.91 -7.89
C LEU A 259 -0.08 -3.37 -8.94
N ALA A 260 1.16 -3.84 -8.94
CA ALA A 260 2.15 -3.43 -9.94
C ALA A 260 1.70 -3.77 -11.37
N GLN A 261 1.08 -4.93 -11.57
CA GLN A 261 0.47 -5.35 -12.84
C GLN A 261 -0.67 -4.43 -13.29
N LEU A 262 -1.50 -3.97 -12.34
CA LEU A 262 -2.53 -2.96 -12.64
C LEU A 262 -1.90 -1.62 -13.05
N GLY A 263 -0.78 -1.24 -12.43
CA GLY A 263 -0.01 -0.07 -12.82
C GLY A 263 0.55 -0.21 -14.23
N SER A 264 1.14 -1.35 -14.58
CA SER A 264 1.78 -1.61 -15.87
C SER A 264 0.81 -1.89 -17.03
N ALA A 265 -0.50 -1.95 -16.79
CA ALA A 265 -1.48 -2.17 -17.84
C ALA A 265 -1.46 -1.04 -18.89
N THR A 266 -1.50 -1.42 -20.16
CA THR A 266 -1.43 -0.52 -21.33
C THR A 266 -2.73 -0.55 -22.15
N GLY A 267 -2.86 0.39 -23.09
CA GLY A 267 -3.97 0.41 -24.07
C GLY A 267 -5.35 0.64 -23.45
N VAL A 268 -6.37 -0.05 -23.98
CA VAL A 268 -7.78 0.13 -23.60
C VAL A 268 -8.03 -0.16 -22.12
N TYR A 269 -7.29 -1.08 -21.50
CA TYR A 269 -7.39 -1.36 -20.07
C TYR A 269 -6.91 -0.17 -19.22
N LYS A 270 -5.82 0.50 -19.62
CA LYS A 270 -5.35 1.75 -19.00
C LYS A 270 -6.39 2.86 -19.17
N THR A 271 -6.92 3.03 -20.38
CA THR A 271 -7.97 4.01 -20.67
C THR A 271 -9.24 3.75 -19.85
N LEU A 272 -9.65 2.49 -19.68
CA LEU A 272 -10.78 2.11 -18.83
C LEU A 272 -10.49 2.35 -17.35
N VAL A 273 -9.29 2.07 -16.85
CA VAL A 273 -8.92 2.35 -15.45
C VAL A 273 -8.87 3.86 -15.17
N THR A 274 -8.29 4.65 -16.06
CA THR A 274 -8.21 6.11 -15.91
C THR A 274 -9.58 6.77 -16.09
N TYR A 275 -10.34 6.40 -17.15
CA TYR A 275 -11.60 7.03 -17.53
C TYR A 275 -12.80 6.53 -16.72
N LEU A 276 -12.89 5.22 -16.45
CA LEU A 276 -13.99 4.68 -15.66
C LEU A 276 -13.69 4.85 -14.17
N VAL A 277 -12.52 4.41 -13.66
CA VAL A 277 -12.23 4.37 -12.20
C VAL A 277 -11.87 5.76 -11.64
N GLY A 278 -11.57 6.76 -12.48
CA GLY A 278 -11.13 8.07 -12.03
C GLY A 278 -9.85 7.98 -11.19
N VAL A 279 -8.94 7.07 -11.56
CA VAL A 279 -7.65 6.88 -10.91
C VAL A 279 -6.63 7.74 -11.66
N PRO A 280 -6.12 8.83 -11.04
CA PRO A 280 -5.02 9.61 -11.57
C PRO A 280 -3.89 8.76 -12.13
N GLN A 281 -3.35 9.14 -13.29
CA GLN A 281 -2.22 8.44 -13.88
C GLN A 281 -1.02 8.35 -12.92
N VAL A 282 -0.83 9.40 -12.14
CA VAL A 282 0.16 9.51 -11.05
C VAL A 282 0.06 8.41 -9.99
N LEU A 283 -1.16 7.96 -9.68
CA LEU A 283 -1.39 6.83 -8.77
C LEU A 283 -0.84 5.54 -9.39
N LEU A 284 -1.18 5.29 -10.66
CA LEU A 284 -0.72 4.09 -11.38
C LEU A 284 0.80 4.07 -11.52
N ASP A 285 1.42 5.23 -11.76
CA ASP A 285 2.87 5.34 -11.89
C ASP A 285 3.59 5.14 -10.54
N PHE A 286 3.03 5.64 -9.43
CA PHE A 286 3.55 5.32 -8.09
C PHE A 286 3.43 3.83 -7.75
N VAL A 287 2.33 3.18 -8.12
CA VAL A 287 2.15 1.75 -7.83
C VAL A 287 3.06 0.85 -8.66
N LYS A 288 3.48 1.27 -9.86
CA LYS A 288 4.54 0.57 -10.61
C LYS A 288 5.84 0.56 -9.81
N THR A 289 6.21 1.70 -9.24
CA THR A 289 7.51 1.89 -8.58
C THR A 289 7.55 1.50 -7.11
N ILE A 290 6.45 0.94 -6.60
CA ILE A 290 6.28 0.67 -5.16
C ILE A 290 7.21 -0.41 -4.62
N ASN A 291 7.66 -1.29 -5.51
CA ASN A 291 8.61 -2.35 -5.18
C ASN A 291 10.02 -2.04 -5.68
N ASP A 292 10.22 -0.90 -6.36
CA ASP A 292 11.52 -0.53 -6.90
C ASP A 292 12.48 -0.24 -5.75
N ASP A 293 13.68 -0.79 -5.84
CA ASP A 293 14.71 -0.61 -4.81
C ASP A 293 15.27 0.83 -4.80
N ASP A 294 15.09 1.58 -5.90
CA ASP A 294 15.38 3.01 -6.01
C ASP A 294 14.12 3.90 -5.95
N GLY A 295 12.97 3.31 -5.58
CA GLY A 295 11.69 4.01 -5.54
C GLY A 295 11.61 5.09 -4.45
N PRO A 296 10.55 5.91 -4.44
CA PRO A 296 10.37 6.97 -3.42
C PRO A 296 10.41 6.43 -1.98
N MET A 297 9.95 5.19 -1.79
CA MET A 297 9.95 4.50 -0.50
C MET A 297 11.35 4.18 0.03
N GLU A 298 12.39 4.22 -0.81
CA GLU A 298 13.77 3.99 -0.39
C GLU A 298 14.27 5.07 0.57
N GLU A 299 13.75 6.30 0.47
CA GLU A 299 14.09 7.37 1.41
C GLU A 299 13.73 7.01 2.85
N GLN A 300 12.57 6.38 3.02
CA GLN A 300 12.11 5.90 4.32
C GLN A 300 13.03 4.79 4.85
N ARG A 301 13.49 3.89 3.96
CA ARG A 301 14.39 2.79 4.33
C ARG A 301 15.77 3.29 4.71
N GLN A 302 16.34 4.20 3.96
CA GLN A 302 17.64 4.79 4.28
C GLN A 302 17.62 5.54 5.61
N ARG A 303 16.53 6.27 5.88
CA ARG A 303 16.45 7.11 7.07
C ARG A 303 16.14 6.35 8.35
N TYR A 304 15.26 5.36 8.29
CA TYR A 304 14.77 4.68 9.49
C TYR A 304 15.09 3.19 9.55
N GLY A 305 15.48 2.58 8.44
CA GLY A 305 15.88 1.18 8.34
C GLY A 305 17.01 0.80 9.30
N PRO A 306 18.13 1.54 9.39
CA PRO A 306 19.27 1.14 10.22
C PRO A 306 18.93 0.87 11.70
N SER A 307 18.06 1.69 12.29
CA SER A 307 17.55 1.48 13.66
C SER A 307 16.72 0.20 13.77
N LEU A 308 15.86 -0.06 12.79
CA LEU A 308 15.03 -1.26 12.76
C LEU A 308 15.88 -2.52 12.54
N TYR A 309 16.84 -2.47 11.62
CA TYR A 309 17.75 -3.59 11.31
C TYR A 309 18.56 -4.01 12.54
N SER A 310 19.10 -3.04 13.28
CA SER A 310 19.80 -3.27 14.54
C SER A 310 18.93 -3.99 15.57
N LEU A 311 17.64 -3.66 15.65
CA LEU A 311 16.70 -4.33 16.55
C LEU A 311 16.35 -5.74 16.08
N THR A 312 16.24 -5.98 14.77
CA THR A 312 16.05 -7.33 14.23
C THR A 312 17.23 -8.23 14.57
N ASP A 313 18.45 -7.72 14.38
CA ASP A 313 19.69 -8.41 14.75
C ASP A 313 19.70 -8.79 16.23
N MET A 314 19.27 -7.86 17.08
CA MET A 314 19.13 -8.10 18.51
C MET A 314 18.08 -9.19 18.80
N ALA A 315 16.92 -9.15 18.15
CA ALA A 315 15.85 -10.15 18.32
C ALA A 315 16.31 -11.56 17.91
N ILE A 316 17.00 -11.67 16.77
CA ILE A 316 17.59 -12.93 16.29
C ILE A 316 18.62 -13.45 17.31
N SER A 317 19.50 -12.56 17.79
CA SER A 317 20.54 -12.92 18.76
C SER A 317 19.97 -13.35 20.10
N ILE A 318 18.89 -12.70 20.58
CA ILE A 318 18.15 -13.12 21.78
C ILE A 318 17.56 -14.52 21.59
N ARG A 319 16.88 -14.77 20.45
CA ARG A 319 16.29 -16.08 20.14
C ARG A 319 17.35 -17.17 20.09
N PHE A 320 18.44 -16.91 19.38
CA PHE A 320 19.52 -17.87 19.19
C PHE A 320 20.22 -18.19 20.51
N TYR A 321 20.59 -17.17 21.28
CA TYR A 321 21.17 -17.36 22.60
C TYR A 321 20.23 -18.14 23.53
N LEU A 322 18.95 -17.77 23.60
CA LEU A 322 17.97 -18.46 24.44
C LEU A 322 17.81 -19.94 24.05
N LEU A 323 17.90 -20.27 22.77
CA LEU A 323 17.83 -21.65 22.29
C LEU A 323 19.04 -22.47 22.76
N LEU A 324 20.24 -21.87 22.78
CA LEU A 324 21.48 -22.53 23.18
C LEU A 324 21.67 -22.58 24.71
N SER A 325 21.25 -21.55 25.43
CA SER A 325 21.65 -21.29 26.82
C SER A 325 20.78 -21.97 27.88
N TRP A 326 19.98 -22.97 27.51
CA TRP A 326 19.12 -23.67 28.47
C TRP A 326 19.96 -24.48 29.47
N GLY A 327 20.27 -23.88 30.62
CA GLY A 327 21.16 -24.42 31.65
C GLY A 327 22.42 -23.60 31.95
N GLY A 328 22.54 -22.39 31.39
CA GLY A 328 23.67 -21.46 31.60
C GLY A 328 23.73 -20.80 33.00
N GLN A 329 24.82 -20.06 33.26
CA GLN A 329 25.09 -19.46 34.58
C GLN A 329 24.28 -18.18 34.83
N LYS A 330 24.11 -17.81 36.11
CA LYS A 330 23.31 -16.64 36.55
C LYS A 330 23.74 -15.32 35.87
N ASP A 331 25.04 -15.08 35.73
CA ASP A 331 25.58 -13.85 35.14
C ASP A 331 25.27 -13.73 33.64
N GLU A 332 25.21 -14.87 32.95
CA GLU A 332 24.86 -14.95 31.54
C GLU A 332 23.37 -14.65 31.32
N PHE A 333 22.54 -15.04 32.29
CA PHE A 333 21.11 -14.78 32.28
C PHE A 333 20.75 -13.30 32.55
N LEU A 334 21.60 -12.55 33.27
CA LEU A 334 21.44 -11.10 33.44
C LEU A 334 21.58 -10.35 32.12
N VAL A 335 22.52 -10.76 31.25
CA VAL A 335 22.70 -10.18 29.91
C VAL A 335 21.46 -10.38 29.07
N LEU A 336 20.86 -11.58 29.10
CA LEU A 336 19.61 -11.86 28.41
C LEU A 336 18.46 -11.00 28.93
N LYS A 337 18.36 -10.82 30.25
CA LYS A 337 17.34 -9.95 30.86
C LYS A 337 17.47 -8.52 30.36
N GLU A 338 18.68 -7.97 30.41
CA GLU A 338 18.99 -6.62 29.93
C GLU A 338 18.68 -6.48 28.43
N ALA A 339 19.09 -7.46 27.63
CA ALA A 339 18.83 -7.48 26.19
C ALA A 339 17.33 -7.47 25.87
N VAL A 340 16.53 -8.31 26.50
CA VAL A 340 15.07 -8.32 26.28
C VAL A 340 14.43 -7.01 26.73
N HIS A 341 14.86 -6.42 27.85
CA HIS A 341 14.37 -5.11 28.30
C HIS A 341 14.70 -4.00 27.30
N THR A 342 15.94 -3.92 26.85
CA THR A 342 16.38 -2.92 25.86
C THR A 342 15.66 -3.12 24.53
N TYR A 343 15.60 -4.35 24.03
CA TYR A 343 14.90 -4.68 22.80
C TYR A 343 13.43 -4.28 22.86
N THR A 344 12.69 -4.70 23.90
CA THR A 344 11.26 -4.41 24.02
C THR A 344 11.00 -2.90 24.18
N SER A 345 11.83 -2.18 24.93
CA SER A 345 11.73 -0.73 25.06
C SER A 345 11.91 -0.01 23.72
N GLU A 346 13.01 -0.29 23.02
CA GLU A 346 13.33 0.35 21.73
C GLU A 346 12.34 -0.05 20.62
N MET A 347 11.91 -1.32 20.60
CA MET A 347 10.95 -1.80 19.61
C MET A 347 9.58 -1.14 19.76
N ASN A 348 9.09 -0.95 21.00
CA ASN A 348 7.84 -0.23 21.24
C ASN A 348 7.97 1.24 20.81
N ARG A 349 9.06 1.91 21.20
CA ARG A 349 9.35 3.30 20.80
C ARG A 349 9.37 3.47 19.28
N LEU A 350 10.02 2.54 18.57
CA LEU A 350 10.12 2.58 17.12
C LEU A 350 8.78 2.27 16.44
N ALA A 351 8.00 1.31 16.98
CA ALA A 351 6.67 0.99 16.46
C ALA A 351 5.69 2.16 16.63
N GLU A 352 5.76 2.90 17.76
CA GLU A 352 4.99 4.12 17.98
C GLU A 352 5.37 5.21 16.97
N PHE A 353 6.67 5.49 16.83
CA PHE A 353 7.19 6.44 15.86
C PHE A 353 6.75 6.11 14.43
N PHE A 354 6.93 4.87 13.98
CA PHE A 354 6.44 4.45 12.68
C PHE A 354 4.93 4.55 12.58
N GLY A 355 4.19 4.23 13.63
CA GLY A 355 2.73 4.39 13.67
C GLY A 355 2.29 5.82 13.40
N GLU A 356 3.03 6.81 13.88
CA GLU A 356 2.77 8.23 13.65
C GLU A 356 3.25 8.70 12.27
N VAL A 357 4.50 8.43 11.91
CA VAL A 357 5.06 8.87 10.63
C VAL A 357 4.30 8.24 9.46
N PHE A 358 3.95 6.95 9.55
CA PHE A 358 3.32 6.24 8.44
C PHE A 358 1.85 6.61 8.28
N ALA A 359 1.17 6.94 9.38
CA ALA A 359 -0.19 7.46 9.32
C ALA A 359 -0.27 8.85 8.66
N ASN A 360 0.80 9.64 8.77
CA ASN A 360 0.84 11.04 8.30
C ASN A 360 1.66 11.25 7.02
N SER A 361 2.41 10.22 6.58
CA SER A 361 3.27 10.32 5.41
C SER A 361 2.43 10.69 4.17
N PRO A 362 2.81 11.75 3.45
CA PRO A 362 2.16 12.09 2.19
C PRO A 362 2.44 10.95 1.21
N PHE A 363 1.43 10.55 0.45
CA PHE A 363 1.57 9.61 -0.67
C PHE A 363 1.40 10.33 -2.01
N PHE A 364 0.86 11.55 -2.00
CA PHE A 364 0.68 12.43 -3.17
C PHE A 364 0.96 13.86 -2.76
N ILE A 365 1.48 14.63 -3.70
CA ILE A 365 1.84 16.03 -3.52
C ILE A 365 1.03 16.82 -4.54
N LYS A 366 0.55 18.03 -4.19
CA LYS A 366 -0.02 18.92 -5.20
C LYS A 366 1.11 19.63 -5.96
N ALA A 367 0.87 20.06 -7.20
CA ALA A 367 1.87 20.73 -8.03
C ALA A 367 2.50 21.96 -7.33
N GLU A 368 1.68 22.71 -6.58
CA GLU A 368 2.09 23.82 -5.70
C GLU A 368 3.14 23.42 -4.64
N ASP A 369 2.91 22.31 -3.94
CA ASP A 369 3.79 21.78 -2.89
C ASP A 369 5.10 21.18 -3.46
N ALA A 370 5.14 20.89 -4.76
CA ALA A 370 6.28 20.34 -5.47
C ALA A 370 7.11 21.42 -6.22
N GLY A 371 6.78 22.70 -6.05
CA GLY A 371 7.57 23.82 -6.58
C GLY A 371 7.44 24.06 -8.08
N ILE A 372 6.42 23.49 -8.73
CA ILE A 372 6.10 23.75 -10.14
C ILE A 372 4.95 24.77 -10.17
N GLY A 373 5.22 25.95 -10.73
CA GLY A 373 4.30 27.09 -10.80
C GLY A 373 2.94 26.73 -11.41
N GLU A 374 1.90 27.33 -10.84
CA GLU A 374 0.49 27.18 -11.19
C GLU A 374 0.23 27.26 -12.70
N ASN A 375 -0.30 26.19 -13.29
CA ASN A 375 -1.21 26.33 -14.43
C ASN A 375 -2.62 26.20 -13.84
N SER A 376 -3.36 27.31 -13.82
CA SER A 376 -4.67 27.44 -13.18
C SER A 376 -5.77 26.70 -13.97
N ASP A 377 -6.03 25.44 -13.63
CA ASP A 377 -7.21 24.68 -14.06
C ASP A 377 -8.38 24.84 -13.07
N ASP A 378 -8.57 26.05 -12.52
CA ASP A 378 -9.84 26.40 -11.87
C ASP A 378 -10.89 26.69 -12.96
N TYR A 379 -12.14 26.26 -12.74
CA TYR A 379 -13.25 26.70 -13.57
C TYR A 379 -13.31 28.24 -13.55
N LYS A 380 -13.00 28.85 -14.69
CA LYS A 380 -13.00 30.30 -14.82
C LYS A 380 -14.42 30.79 -15.03
N GLU A 381 -15.02 31.32 -13.96
CA GLU A 381 -16.30 32.03 -14.09
C GLU A 381 -16.16 33.21 -15.06
N THR A 382 -17.01 33.23 -16.09
CA THR A 382 -16.94 34.23 -17.15
C THR A 382 -18.33 34.81 -17.40
N ILE A 383 -18.47 36.11 -17.18
CA ILE A 383 -19.73 36.81 -17.41
C ILE A 383 -19.83 37.19 -18.89
N ILE A 384 -20.88 36.72 -19.56
CA ILE A 384 -21.17 37.05 -20.96
C ILE A 384 -22.36 38.03 -20.99
N PRO A 385 -22.13 39.32 -21.32
CA PRO A 385 -23.17 40.33 -21.33
C PRO A 385 -24.30 40.04 -22.34
N VAL A 386 -25.41 40.73 -22.18
CA VAL A 386 -26.55 40.72 -23.12
C VAL A 386 -26.05 41.19 -24.50
N GLY A 387 -26.43 40.49 -25.56
CA GLY A 387 -26.08 40.89 -26.94
C GLY A 387 -24.61 40.66 -27.32
N LYS A 388 -23.84 39.88 -26.55
CA LYS A 388 -22.39 39.67 -26.76
C LYS A 388 -22.02 38.19 -26.91
N THR A 389 -20.86 37.95 -27.50
CA THR A 389 -20.21 36.64 -27.60
C THR A 389 -18.93 36.62 -26.75
N HIS A 390 -18.53 35.43 -26.32
CA HIS A 390 -17.25 35.16 -25.70
C HIS A 390 -16.53 34.07 -26.49
N GLU A 391 -15.25 34.27 -26.77
CA GLU A 391 -14.45 33.37 -27.59
C GLU A 391 -13.17 32.97 -26.86
N VAL A 392 -12.84 31.68 -26.92
CA VAL A 392 -11.55 31.14 -26.46
C VAL A 392 -10.85 30.55 -27.68
N SER A 393 -9.63 31.04 -27.96
CA SER A 393 -8.81 30.57 -29.07
C SER A 393 -7.68 29.68 -28.55
N LEU A 394 -7.56 28.48 -29.09
CA LEU A 394 -6.55 27.47 -28.74
C LEU A 394 -5.62 27.27 -29.94
N GLN A 395 -4.32 27.45 -29.73
CA GLN A 395 -3.30 27.11 -30.73
C GLN A 395 -2.90 25.65 -30.55
N VAL A 396 -2.94 24.89 -31.64
CA VAL A 396 -2.62 23.46 -31.65
C VAL A 396 -1.43 23.21 -32.57
N ASP A 397 -0.33 22.76 -32.00
CA ASP A 397 0.95 22.58 -32.70
C ASP A 397 1.03 21.25 -33.48
N SER A 398 0.23 20.24 -33.09
CA SER A 398 0.26 18.89 -33.69
C SER A 398 -1.13 18.32 -33.94
N VAL A 399 -1.28 17.61 -35.06
CA VAL A 399 -2.48 16.79 -35.34
C VAL A 399 -2.64 15.68 -34.30
N ASN A 400 -3.88 15.22 -34.09
CA ASN A 400 -4.29 14.24 -33.07
C ASN A 400 -4.17 14.72 -31.62
N SER A 401 -3.96 16.02 -31.38
CA SER A 401 -4.12 16.62 -30.06
C SER A 401 -5.59 16.65 -29.66
N TYR A 402 -5.89 16.58 -28.36
CA TYR A 402 -7.26 16.60 -27.85
C TYR A 402 -7.68 18.00 -27.40
N ILE A 403 -8.81 18.49 -27.93
CA ILE A 403 -9.50 19.65 -27.39
C ILE A 403 -10.74 19.14 -26.67
N GLY A 404 -10.88 19.50 -25.40
CA GLY A 404 -12.07 19.23 -24.58
C GLY A 404 -12.67 20.52 -24.04
N TRP A 405 -13.97 20.50 -23.80
CA TRP A 405 -14.68 21.55 -23.08
C TRP A 405 -15.67 20.94 -22.10
N ASP A 406 -15.89 21.68 -21.03
CA ASP A 406 -16.93 21.43 -20.03
C ASP A 406 -17.39 22.79 -19.50
N PHE A 407 -18.66 23.11 -19.67
CA PHE A 407 -19.23 24.33 -19.10
C PHE A 407 -20.66 24.11 -18.64
N SER A 408 -21.07 24.89 -17.65
CA SER A 408 -22.44 24.96 -17.17
C SER A 408 -22.79 26.38 -16.77
N LEU A 409 -24.01 26.82 -17.09
CA LEU A 409 -24.50 28.11 -16.62
C LEU A 409 -24.85 28.04 -15.14
N ILE A 410 -24.52 29.09 -14.39
CA ILE A 410 -24.89 29.19 -12.97
C ILE A 410 -26.42 29.39 -12.86
N GLN A 411 -27.11 28.39 -12.30
CA GLN A 411 -28.57 28.36 -12.25
C GLN A 411 -29.14 29.42 -11.30
N SER A 412 -30.01 30.29 -11.83
CA SER A 412 -30.97 31.08 -11.04
C SER A 412 -32.37 30.45 -11.12
N LYS A 413 -33.39 31.06 -10.50
CA LYS A 413 -34.79 30.53 -10.49
C LYS A 413 -35.44 30.37 -11.88
N VAL A 414 -34.76 30.78 -12.97
CA VAL A 414 -35.25 30.71 -14.35
C VAL A 414 -34.28 29.86 -15.18
N THR A 415 -34.83 28.98 -16.03
CA THR A 415 -34.05 28.17 -16.97
C THR A 415 -33.38 29.07 -18.01
N MET A 416 -32.05 28.98 -18.12
CA MET A 416 -31.26 29.76 -19.07
C MET A 416 -30.48 28.83 -20.00
N ASP A 417 -30.23 29.30 -21.22
CA ASP A 417 -29.35 28.65 -22.19
C ASP A 417 -28.34 29.65 -22.77
N ILE A 418 -27.33 29.11 -23.45
CA ILE A 418 -26.34 29.85 -24.22
C ILE A 418 -26.10 29.16 -25.57
N GLY A 419 -25.81 29.94 -26.61
CA GLY A 419 -25.36 29.40 -27.89
C GLY A 419 -23.92 28.91 -27.76
N PHE A 420 -23.60 27.74 -28.31
CA PHE A 420 -22.25 27.19 -28.29
C PHE A 420 -21.88 26.56 -29.63
N SER A 421 -20.68 26.87 -30.12
CA SER A 421 -20.10 26.29 -31.34
C SER A 421 -18.57 26.21 -31.25
N VAL A 422 -17.98 25.39 -32.12
CA VAL A 422 -16.52 25.25 -32.26
C VAL A 422 -16.14 25.37 -33.73
N GLU A 423 -15.19 26.25 -34.04
CA GLU A 423 -14.69 26.51 -35.39
C GLU A 423 -13.18 26.31 -35.44
N TYR A 424 -12.66 25.78 -36.55
CA TYR A 424 -11.24 25.83 -36.90
C TYR A 424 -10.99 27.00 -37.85
N ILE A 425 -9.88 27.69 -37.66
CA ILE A 425 -9.43 28.77 -38.54
C ILE A 425 -8.13 28.33 -39.19
N GLY A 426 -8.18 28.14 -40.51
CA GLY A 426 -7.03 27.76 -41.33
C GLY A 426 -6.03 28.90 -41.53
N PRO A 427 -4.82 28.60 -42.03
CA PRO A 427 -3.76 29.59 -42.23
C PRO A 427 -4.13 30.73 -43.20
N SER A 428 -5.06 30.47 -44.12
CA SER A 428 -5.63 31.40 -45.09
C SER A 428 -6.79 32.25 -44.52
N GLY A 429 -7.21 31.99 -43.27
CA GLY A 429 -8.39 32.60 -42.65
C GLY A 429 -9.71 31.88 -42.95
N GLU A 430 -9.68 30.77 -43.70
CA GLU A 430 -10.86 29.93 -43.94
C GLU A 430 -11.38 29.32 -42.62
N LYS A 431 -12.71 29.29 -42.47
CA LYS A 431 -13.37 28.76 -41.27
C LYS A 431 -13.99 27.41 -41.57
N ILE A 432 -13.64 26.41 -40.79
CA ILE A 432 -14.24 25.07 -40.84
C ILE A 432 -15.04 24.86 -39.57
N MET A 433 -16.33 24.57 -39.71
CA MET A 433 -17.20 24.27 -38.57
C MET A 433 -16.86 22.88 -38.02
N ILE A 434 -16.47 22.81 -36.75
CA ILE A 434 -16.15 21.55 -36.04
C ILE A 434 -17.36 21.08 -35.23
N LEU A 435 -17.97 21.99 -34.48
CA LEU A 435 -19.22 21.74 -33.75
C LEU A 435 -20.26 22.79 -34.15
N PRO A 436 -21.39 22.38 -34.76
CA PRO A 436 -22.42 23.32 -35.20
C PRO A 436 -23.06 24.02 -34.00
N TYR A 437 -23.53 25.25 -34.27
CA TYR A 437 -24.21 26.08 -33.28
C TYR A 437 -25.41 25.37 -32.65
N ARG A 438 -25.45 25.33 -31.32
CA ARG A 438 -26.57 24.78 -30.53
C ARG A 438 -26.83 25.61 -29.28
N ARG A 439 -28.08 25.60 -28.80
CA ARG A 439 -28.48 26.23 -27.53
C ARG A 439 -28.51 25.20 -26.41
N CYS A 440 -27.77 25.45 -25.33
CA CYS A 440 -27.65 24.52 -24.21
C CYS A 440 -27.45 25.26 -22.87
N GLY A 441 -27.89 24.65 -21.77
CA GLY A 441 -27.66 25.20 -20.41
C GLY A 441 -26.35 24.70 -19.77
N SER A 442 -25.80 23.62 -20.31
CA SER A 442 -24.51 23.02 -19.98
C SER A 442 -24.13 22.10 -21.13
N ASP A 443 -22.84 21.95 -21.39
CA ASP A 443 -22.37 21.04 -22.42
C ASP A 443 -20.95 20.58 -22.13
N GLN A 444 -20.70 19.29 -22.42
CA GLN A 444 -19.40 18.67 -22.27
C GLN A 444 -19.08 17.88 -23.52
N GLY A 445 -17.88 18.05 -24.06
CA GLY A 445 -17.47 17.38 -25.27
C GLY A 445 -15.98 17.45 -25.49
N ASN A 446 -15.51 16.65 -26.45
CA ASN A 446 -14.14 16.68 -26.91
C ASN A 446 -14.07 16.16 -28.36
N PHE A 447 -12.98 16.49 -29.03
CA PHE A 447 -12.61 15.88 -30.30
C PHE A 447 -11.09 15.83 -30.44
N SER A 448 -10.62 14.97 -31.33
CA SER A 448 -9.21 14.94 -31.74
C SER A 448 -9.01 15.85 -32.94
N THR A 449 -8.01 16.70 -32.88
CA THR A 449 -7.71 17.72 -33.89
C THR A 449 -7.23 17.07 -35.19
N LEU A 450 -7.89 17.41 -36.29
CA LEU A 450 -7.55 16.90 -37.62
C LEU A 450 -6.44 17.71 -38.30
N MET A 451 -6.21 18.94 -37.83
CA MET A 451 -5.28 19.90 -38.42
C MET A 451 -4.55 20.66 -37.31
N ALA A 452 -3.28 21.00 -37.54
CA ALA A 452 -2.59 21.98 -36.70
C ALA A 452 -3.13 23.39 -37.03
N GLY A 453 -3.19 24.28 -36.04
CA GLY A 453 -3.68 25.64 -36.21
C GLY A 453 -4.60 26.10 -35.08
N CYS A 454 -5.44 27.11 -35.38
CA CYS A 454 -6.24 27.80 -34.37
C CYS A 454 -7.66 27.24 -34.32
N TYR A 455 -8.08 26.81 -33.13
CA TYR A 455 -9.45 26.39 -32.85
C TYR A 455 -10.13 27.41 -31.94
N LYS A 456 -11.35 27.81 -32.27
CA LYS A 456 -12.16 28.74 -31.50
C LYS A 456 -13.39 28.06 -30.90
N LEU A 457 -13.53 28.18 -29.58
CA LEU A 457 -14.75 27.85 -28.84
C LEU A 457 -15.53 29.15 -28.64
N ILE A 458 -16.80 29.15 -29.00
CA ILE A 458 -17.63 30.36 -29.05
C ILE A 458 -18.87 30.15 -28.19
N TRP A 459 -19.03 31.00 -27.19
CA TRP A 459 -20.25 31.14 -26.39
C TRP A 459 -21.01 32.39 -26.83
N ASP A 460 -22.23 32.20 -27.33
CA ASP A 460 -23.04 33.24 -27.95
C ASP A 460 -24.26 33.59 -27.09
N ASN A 461 -24.29 34.83 -26.60
CA ASN A 461 -25.44 35.43 -25.91
C ASN A 461 -26.03 36.62 -26.71
N SER A 462 -25.74 36.71 -28.01
CA SER A 462 -26.21 37.77 -28.90
C SER A 462 -27.74 37.80 -29.05
N TYR A 463 -28.38 36.63 -28.94
CA TYR A 463 -29.83 36.48 -29.04
C TYR A 463 -30.58 36.88 -27.76
N SER A 464 -29.89 37.02 -26.62
CA SER A 464 -30.52 37.40 -25.36
C SER A 464 -30.71 38.91 -25.32
N THR A 465 -31.93 39.36 -24.99
CA THR A 465 -32.28 40.78 -24.87
C THR A 465 -32.29 41.27 -23.42
N PHE A 466 -32.36 40.37 -22.44
CA PHE A 466 -32.59 40.73 -21.03
C PHE A 466 -31.58 40.11 -20.05
N PHE A 467 -30.98 38.96 -20.39
CA PHE A 467 -30.19 38.18 -19.43
C PHE A 467 -28.73 38.04 -19.86
N ARG A 468 -27.81 38.49 -19.00
CA ARG A 468 -26.41 38.07 -19.04
C ARG A 468 -26.29 36.61 -18.62
N LYS A 469 -25.23 35.94 -19.05
CA LYS A 469 -24.90 34.56 -18.67
C LYS A 469 -23.66 34.56 -17.79
N VAL A 470 -23.62 33.66 -16.82
CA VAL A 470 -22.47 33.45 -15.92
C VAL A 470 -22.12 31.98 -16.00
#